data_AF-A0A915A0E9-F1
#
_entry.id   AF-A0A915A0E9-F1
#
_cell.length_a   1.000
_cell.length_b   1.000
_cell.length_c   1.000
_cell.angle_alpha   90.00
_cell.angle_beta   90.00
_cell.angle_gamma   90.00
#
_symmetry.space_group_name_H-M   'P 1'
#
loop_
_entity.id
_entity.type
_entity.pdbx_description
1 polymer ?
#
loop_
_entity_poly.entity_id
_entity_poly.type
_entity_poly.pdbx_seq_one_letter_code
_entity_poly.pdbx_strand_id
1 'polypeptide(L)'
;MAGTGGRVVFLPRTKPPVVKSVSAADVQRGNIGSRWRKSCDITSSLARNFRRAVVQGESEAVFKTVQSILGAQQRNQAEVITSLVLERSSPEPLKEALMTAICIGMQPLVELITSLFHEFPGEEYNGCRHSCAFPPHVTPLMLACMCNSFDVVEFLLLRHHRIRLPHRPDCCCEKCADESVRSSRAVVTLDTYVAISSDAFLWLACRDPLLAAFKLAADLEVCCQVDEGYKSAYWQLHENVMATTVRIVEQCWHMEDVKILLSQKDGISLSDSKLQFPRLRMALDCHMRTFLATMNIQSALRSIWHSDWTDYGNYALKDTWRVLQHSLLLPIRAPIHTLSAGALMRSFNTPLARFISRLASYLFFLIVLLVLRLWARGGDRASNRTIKGENVEVALECYVYVYVFGAAMKHYIDLCKHGLSSSDRSWWRW
;
A
#
# COMPACT_ATOMS: atom_id res chain seq x y z
N MET A 1 -32.63 7.85 -29.32
CA MET A 1 -31.93 7.30 -30.51
C MET A 1 -30.43 7.36 -30.23
N ALA A 2 -29.77 6.22 -30.43
CA ALA A 2 -28.32 5.95 -30.44
C ALA A 2 -27.46 6.43 -29.25
N GLY A 3 -27.06 5.47 -28.41
CA GLY A 3 -26.15 5.67 -27.29
C GLY A 3 -24.68 5.73 -27.69
N THR A 4 -23.93 6.57 -26.99
CA THR A 4 -22.47 6.56 -26.95
C THR A 4 -22.03 5.87 -25.66
N GLY A 5 -22.13 4.54 -25.65
CA GLY A 5 -21.50 3.72 -24.63
C GLY A 5 -19.99 3.76 -24.82
N GLY A 6 -19.29 4.42 -23.90
CA GLY A 6 -17.84 4.27 -23.78
C GLY A 6 -17.53 2.80 -23.49
N ARG A 7 -17.00 2.09 -24.49
CA ARG A 7 -16.48 0.74 -24.29
C ARG A 7 -15.27 0.84 -23.36
N VAL A 8 -15.45 0.49 -22.10
CA VAL A 8 -14.35 0.06 -21.25
C VAL A 8 -13.80 -1.22 -21.89
N VAL A 9 -12.69 -1.08 -22.61
CA VAL A 9 -11.98 -2.24 -23.16
C VAL A 9 -11.28 -2.93 -22.00
N PHE A 10 -11.90 -3.98 -21.47
CA PHE A 10 -11.20 -4.94 -20.63
C PHE A 10 -10.18 -5.66 -21.52
N LEU A 11 -8.92 -5.22 -21.44
CA LEU A 11 -7.81 -5.97 -22.04
C LEU A 11 -7.78 -7.36 -21.37
N PRO A 12 -7.76 -8.46 -22.15
CA PRO A 12 -7.73 -9.80 -21.58
C PRO A 12 -6.46 -9.95 -20.75
N ARG A 13 -6.61 -10.24 -19.45
CA ARG A 13 -5.51 -10.64 -18.57
C ARG A 13 -4.86 -11.88 -19.17
N THR A 14 -3.73 -11.73 -19.85
CA THR A 14 -2.85 -12.85 -20.16
C THR A 14 -2.44 -13.48 -18.83
N LYS A 15 -2.54 -14.81 -18.72
CA LYS A 15 -2.04 -15.54 -17.54
C LYS A 15 -0.60 -15.08 -17.25
N PRO A 16 -0.23 -14.84 -15.98
CA PRO A 16 1.14 -14.50 -15.65
C PRO A 16 2.07 -15.59 -16.22
N PRO A 17 3.20 -15.24 -16.84
CA PRO A 17 4.18 -16.23 -17.24
C PRO A 17 4.57 -17.03 -16.00
N VAL A 18 4.64 -18.36 -16.14
CA VAL A 18 5.20 -19.22 -15.10
C VAL A 18 6.66 -18.82 -14.94
N VAL A 19 6.95 -18.05 -13.89
CA VAL A 19 8.31 -17.70 -13.51
C VAL A 19 9.02 -19.00 -13.18
N LYS A 20 9.87 -19.47 -14.11
CA LYS A 20 10.85 -20.51 -13.77
C LYS A 20 11.74 -19.91 -12.69
N SER A 21 11.71 -20.51 -11.51
CA SER A 21 12.59 -20.13 -10.41
C SER A 21 14.03 -20.12 -10.89
N VAL A 22 14.71 -19.00 -10.68
CA VAL A 22 16.15 -18.89 -10.93
C VAL A 22 16.82 -19.84 -9.94
N SER A 23 17.52 -20.85 -10.47
CA SER A 23 18.30 -21.80 -9.70
C SER A 23 19.40 -21.05 -8.96
N ALA A 24 19.58 -21.34 -7.67
CA ALA A 24 20.65 -20.78 -6.83
C ALA A 24 22.07 -21.01 -7.41
N ALA A 25 22.22 -21.91 -8.39
CA ALA A 25 23.48 -22.16 -9.09
C ALA A 25 23.89 -21.03 -10.07
N ASP A 26 22.96 -20.19 -10.53
CA ASP A 26 23.24 -19.13 -11.51
C ASP A 26 23.77 -17.83 -10.86
N VAL A 27 23.58 -17.67 -9.55
CA VAL A 27 24.01 -16.47 -8.80
C VAL A 27 25.50 -16.50 -8.45
N GLN A 28 26.13 -17.67 -8.39
CA GLN A 28 27.54 -17.80 -7.95
C GLN A 28 28.61 -17.65 -9.04
N ARG A 29 28.24 -17.50 -10.32
CA ARG A 29 29.22 -17.21 -11.38
C ARG A 29 28.98 -15.81 -11.91
N GLY A 30 30.04 -14.99 -12.01
CA GLY A 30 30.06 -13.68 -12.68
C GLY A 30 29.75 -13.70 -14.19
N ASN A 31 28.93 -14.66 -14.64
CA ASN A 31 28.48 -14.89 -16.01
C ASN A 31 27.25 -14.08 -16.40
N ILE A 32 26.60 -13.41 -15.44
CA ILE A 32 25.43 -12.58 -15.69
C ILE A 32 25.86 -11.39 -16.56
N GLY A 33 26.88 -10.62 -16.15
CA GLY A 33 27.36 -9.45 -16.89
C GLY A 33 27.90 -9.72 -18.30
N SER A 34 28.49 -10.90 -18.54
CA SER A 34 28.99 -11.30 -19.88
C SER A 34 27.86 -11.73 -20.81
N ARG A 35 26.79 -12.34 -20.27
CA ARG A 35 25.58 -12.71 -20.99
C ARG A 35 24.73 -11.48 -21.35
N TRP A 36 24.59 -10.52 -20.44
CA TRP A 36 23.91 -9.25 -20.72
C TRP A 36 24.62 -8.42 -21.80
N ARG A 37 25.97 -8.33 -21.77
CA ARG A 37 26.73 -7.65 -22.85
C ARG A 37 26.53 -8.30 -24.21
N LYS A 38 26.67 -9.63 -24.30
CA LYS A 38 26.44 -10.36 -25.55
C LYS A 38 24.99 -10.21 -26.05
N SER A 39 24.02 -10.21 -25.15
CA SER A 39 22.61 -9.96 -25.49
C SER A 39 22.43 -8.54 -26.05
N CYS A 40 22.99 -7.51 -25.39
CA CYS A 40 22.91 -6.13 -25.84
C CYS A 40 23.58 -5.92 -27.21
N ASP A 41 24.74 -6.56 -27.46
CA ASP A 41 25.45 -6.47 -28.73
C ASP A 41 24.63 -7.08 -29.88
N ILE A 42 24.02 -8.26 -29.65
CA ILE A 42 23.14 -8.91 -30.63
C ILE A 42 21.93 -8.04 -30.91
N THR A 43 21.26 -7.53 -29.87
CA THR A 43 20.10 -6.64 -30.01
C THR A 43 20.46 -5.35 -30.75
N SER A 44 21.64 -4.76 -30.49
CA SER A 44 22.09 -3.54 -31.18
C SER A 44 22.36 -3.77 -32.68
N SER A 45 22.92 -4.92 -33.04
CA SER A 45 23.17 -5.30 -34.43
C SER A 45 21.87 -5.59 -35.18
N LEU A 46 20.93 -6.27 -34.52
CA LEU A 46 19.59 -6.55 -35.01
C LEU A 46 18.83 -5.23 -35.22
N ALA A 47 18.84 -4.34 -34.23
CA ALA A 47 18.18 -3.03 -34.31
C ALA A 47 18.75 -2.17 -35.45
N ARG A 48 20.06 -2.21 -35.68
CA ARG A 48 20.68 -1.48 -36.81
C ARG A 48 20.30 -2.06 -38.16
N ASN A 49 20.21 -3.38 -38.28
CA ASN A 49 19.81 -4.04 -39.53
C ASN A 49 18.31 -3.84 -39.79
N PHE A 50 17.49 -3.97 -38.76
CA PHE A 50 16.06 -3.66 -38.80
C PHE A 50 15.83 -2.20 -39.21
N ARG A 51 16.52 -1.25 -38.57
CA ARG A 51 16.43 0.17 -38.94
C ARG A 51 16.80 0.39 -40.42
N ARG A 52 17.85 -0.25 -40.92
CA ARG A 52 18.22 -0.14 -42.35
C ARG A 52 17.14 -0.70 -43.27
N ALA A 53 16.60 -1.88 -42.98
CA ALA A 53 15.52 -2.49 -43.75
C ALA A 53 14.26 -1.61 -43.77
N VAL A 54 13.91 -1.00 -42.63
CA VAL A 54 12.76 -0.08 -42.54
C VAL A 54 13.03 1.21 -43.33
N VAL A 55 14.24 1.78 -43.28
CA VAL A 55 14.62 2.98 -44.06
C VAL A 55 14.63 2.70 -45.56
N GLN A 56 15.02 1.48 -45.96
CA GLN A 56 15.04 1.04 -47.36
C GLN A 56 13.65 0.64 -47.89
N GLY A 57 12.63 0.58 -47.03
CA GLY A 57 11.27 0.18 -47.42
C GLY A 57 11.13 -1.30 -47.74
N GLU A 58 12.04 -2.15 -47.26
CA GLU A 58 12.04 -3.60 -47.54
C GLU A 58 10.97 -4.33 -46.71
N SER A 59 9.73 -4.32 -47.20
CA SER A 59 8.57 -4.92 -46.49
C SER A 59 8.79 -6.38 -46.10
N GLU A 60 9.39 -7.20 -46.97
CA GLU A 60 9.61 -8.63 -46.71
C GLU A 60 10.65 -8.88 -45.59
N ALA A 61 11.72 -8.08 -45.55
CA ALA A 61 12.75 -8.19 -44.52
C ALA A 61 12.23 -7.71 -43.14
N VAL A 62 11.48 -6.61 -43.12
CA VAL A 62 10.81 -6.10 -41.91
C VAL A 62 9.78 -7.10 -41.40
N PHE A 63 8.95 -7.64 -42.29
CA PHE A 63 7.95 -8.65 -41.91
C PHE A 63 8.61 -9.91 -41.34
N LYS A 64 9.67 -10.43 -41.98
CA LYS A 64 10.37 -11.63 -41.53
C LYS A 64 11.00 -11.44 -40.14
N THR A 65 11.58 -10.27 -39.88
CA THR A 65 12.17 -9.96 -38.57
C THR A 65 11.09 -9.80 -37.49
N VAL A 66 10.01 -9.06 -37.76
CA VAL A 66 8.88 -8.92 -36.84
C VAL A 66 8.20 -10.26 -36.56
N GLN A 67 7.96 -11.07 -37.59
CA GLN A 67 7.39 -12.42 -37.48
C GLN A 67 8.29 -13.37 -36.69
N SER A 68 9.61 -13.27 -36.83
CA SER A 68 10.54 -14.08 -36.06
C SER A 68 10.46 -13.81 -34.55
N ILE A 69 10.09 -12.59 -34.16
CA ILE A 69 9.99 -12.16 -32.76
C ILE A 69 8.62 -12.50 -32.19
N LEU A 70 7.54 -12.23 -32.94
CA LEU A 70 6.16 -12.53 -32.51
C LEU A 70 5.81 -14.02 -32.55
N GLY A 71 6.55 -14.80 -33.35
CA GLY A 71 6.26 -16.20 -33.60
C GLY A 71 5.15 -16.39 -34.65
N ALA A 72 5.06 -17.62 -35.18
CA ALA A 72 4.18 -17.93 -36.32
C ALA A 72 2.68 -17.76 -36.05
N GLN A 73 2.25 -17.73 -34.78
CA GLN A 73 0.84 -17.65 -34.39
C GLN A 73 0.22 -16.25 -34.56
N GLN A 74 1.02 -15.18 -34.59
CA GLN A 74 0.54 -13.79 -34.64
C GLN A 74 0.84 -13.11 -35.98
N ARG A 75 0.63 -13.83 -37.08
CA ARG A 75 0.93 -13.33 -38.43
C ARG A 75 0.18 -12.03 -38.77
N ASN A 76 -1.11 -11.95 -38.47
CA ASN A 76 -1.92 -10.76 -38.77
C ASN A 76 -1.43 -9.51 -38.00
N GLN A 77 -0.96 -9.69 -36.75
CA GLN A 77 -0.41 -8.59 -35.97
C GLN A 77 0.97 -8.17 -36.50
N ALA A 78 1.78 -9.12 -36.96
CA ALA A 78 3.04 -8.82 -37.64
C ALA A 78 2.81 -8.02 -38.94
N GLU A 79 1.77 -8.32 -39.71
CA GLU A 79 1.40 -7.58 -40.92
C GLU A 79 0.98 -6.14 -40.59
N VAL A 80 0.12 -5.96 -39.59
CA VAL A 80 -0.32 -4.63 -39.13
C VAL A 80 0.86 -3.79 -38.62
N ILE A 81 1.73 -4.37 -37.78
CA ILE A 81 2.91 -3.66 -37.27
C ILE A 81 3.86 -3.31 -38.42
N THR A 82 4.03 -4.22 -39.39
CA THR A 82 4.88 -3.96 -40.56
C THR A 82 4.32 -2.83 -41.41
N SER A 83 3.01 -2.79 -41.67
CA SER A 83 2.40 -1.68 -42.41
C SER A 83 2.53 -0.36 -41.68
N LEU A 84 2.33 -0.35 -40.36
CA LEU A 84 2.45 0.86 -39.53
C LEU A 84 3.90 1.37 -39.43
N VAL A 85 4.88 0.47 -39.37
CA VAL A 85 6.31 0.82 -39.30
C VAL A 85 6.84 1.33 -40.65
N LEU A 86 6.28 0.88 -41.76
CA LEU A 86 6.63 1.35 -43.11
C LEU A 86 5.98 2.70 -43.45
N GLU A 87 4.85 3.05 -42.84
CA GLU A 87 4.19 4.33 -43.03
C GLU A 87 4.93 5.45 -42.28
N ARG A 88 5.81 6.15 -42.99
CA ARG A 88 6.74 7.16 -42.43
C ARG A 88 6.31 8.62 -42.61
N SER A 89 5.14 8.85 -43.17
CA SER A 89 4.62 10.19 -43.47
C SER A 89 4.35 11.03 -42.21
N SER A 90 4.15 10.37 -41.05
CA SER A 90 3.90 11.01 -39.76
C SER A 90 4.41 10.15 -38.59
N PRO A 91 4.61 10.71 -37.39
CA PRO A 91 5.02 9.93 -36.21
C PRO A 91 3.88 9.11 -35.59
N GLU A 92 2.62 9.39 -35.94
CA GLU A 92 1.43 8.72 -35.37
C GLU A 92 1.34 7.21 -35.64
N PRO A 93 1.55 6.68 -36.87
CA PRO A 93 1.53 5.23 -37.12
C PRO A 93 2.67 4.51 -36.37
N LEU A 94 3.83 5.16 -36.19
CA LEU A 94 4.93 4.61 -35.41
C LEU A 94 4.59 4.54 -33.91
N LYS A 95 3.91 5.56 -33.36
CA LYS A 95 3.39 5.51 -31.98
C LYS A 95 2.36 4.40 -31.83
N GLU A 96 1.45 4.23 -32.80
CA GLU A 96 0.46 3.16 -32.75
C GLU A 96 1.11 1.77 -32.82
N ALA A 97 2.14 1.59 -33.64
CA ALA A 97 2.95 0.37 -33.67
C ALA A 97 3.63 0.09 -32.32
N LEU A 98 4.19 1.13 -31.68
CA LEU A 98 4.81 1.02 -30.36
C LEU A 98 3.79 0.59 -29.29
N MET A 99 2.64 1.27 -29.22
CA MET A 99 1.56 0.95 -28.28
C MET A 99 1.02 -0.46 -28.48
N THR A 100 0.86 -0.87 -29.74
CA THR A 100 0.46 -2.24 -30.09
C THR A 100 1.49 -3.27 -29.63
N ALA A 101 2.79 -3.00 -29.83
CA ALA A 101 3.85 -3.89 -29.37
C ALA A 101 3.89 -4.03 -27.84
N ILE A 102 3.59 -2.95 -27.11
CA ILE A 102 3.48 -2.97 -25.64
C ILE A 102 2.30 -3.84 -25.20
N CYS A 103 1.14 -3.74 -25.86
CA CYS A 103 -0.01 -4.62 -25.59
C CYS A 103 0.28 -6.10 -25.82
N ILE A 104 1.17 -6.43 -26.77
CA ILE A 104 1.60 -7.81 -27.02
C ILE A 104 2.55 -8.30 -25.91
N GLY A 105 3.26 -7.38 -25.25
CA GLY A 105 4.13 -7.69 -24.11
C GLY A 105 5.54 -8.17 -24.47
N MET A 106 5.95 -8.03 -25.74
CA MET A 106 7.25 -8.51 -26.21
C MET A 106 8.31 -7.40 -26.16
N GLN A 107 9.16 -7.42 -25.12
CA GLN A 107 10.24 -6.42 -24.95
C GLN A 107 11.13 -6.24 -26.20
N PRO A 108 11.62 -7.29 -26.89
CA PRO A 108 12.52 -7.10 -28.05
C PRO A 108 11.87 -6.31 -29.18
N LEU A 109 10.56 -6.46 -29.37
CA LEU A 109 9.81 -5.72 -30.38
C LEU A 109 9.67 -4.25 -30.00
N VAL A 110 9.39 -3.97 -28.72
CA VAL A 110 9.36 -2.60 -28.18
C VAL A 110 10.72 -1.93 -28.36
N GLU A 111 11.83 -2.63 -28.10
CA GLU A 111 13.19 -2.10 -28.29
C GLU A 111 13.48 -1.75 -29.76
N LEU A 112 13.09 -2.62 -30.68
CA LEU A 112 13.24 -2.39 -32.12
C LEU A 112 12.46 -1.17 -32.59
N ILE A 113 11.18 -1.08 -32.24
CA ILE A 113 10.32 0.03 -32.64
C ILE A 113 10.79 1.32 -31.99
N THR A 114 11.17 1.29 -30.71
CA THR A 114 11.72 2.45 -30.00
C THR A 114 13.02 2.95 -30.65
N SER A 115 13.81 2.04 -31.23
CA SER A 115 15.01 2.43 -31.98
C SER A 115 14.70 3.26 -33.23
N LEU A 116 13.49 3.21 -33.79
CA LEU A 116 13.10 3.99 -34.96
C LEU A 116 12.79 5.46 -34.63
N PHE A 117 12.47 5.78 -33.37
CA PHE A 117 12.15 7.15 -32.93
C PHE A 117 13.33 8.13 -32.96
N HIS A 118 14.54 7.69 -33.35
CA HIS A 118 15.63 8.62 -33.64
C HIS A 118 15.26 9.61 -34.77
N GLU A 119 14.31 9.26 -35.64
CA GLU A 119 13.82 10.16 -36.70
C GLU A 119 12.92 11.29 -36.13
N PHE A 120 12.29 11.09 -34.96
CA PHE A 120 11.38 12.02 -34.31
C PHE A 120 11.70 12.15 -32.80
N PRO A 121 12.69 12.98 -32.43
CA PRO A 121 13.13 13.08 -31.04
C PRO A 121 11.99 13.60 -30.14
N GLY A 122 11.71 12.88 -29.04
CA GLY A 122 10.74 13.27 -28.02
C GLY A 122 9.29 12.84 -28.28
N GLU A 123 8.95 12.38 -29.48
CA GLU A 123 7.60 11.86 -29.77
C GLU A 123 7.34 10.48 -29.14
N GLU A 124 8.40 9.77 -28.71
CA GLU A 124 8.31 8.50 -27.98
C GLU A 124 7.63 8.64 -26.61
N TYR A 125 7.61 9.83 -26.01
CA TYR A 125 7.01 10.06 -24.69
C TYR A 125 5.49 10.30 -24.75
N ASN A 126 4.97 10.66 -25.93
CA ASN A 126 3.59 11.08 -26.11
C ASN A 126 2.69 9.91 -26.53
N GLY A 127 1.40 9.97 -26.16
CA GLY A 127 0.38 9.07 -26.69
C GLY A 127 0.02 9.36 -28.15
N CYS A 128 -0.72 8.43 -28.77
CA CYS A 128 -1.28 8.60 -30.11
C CYS A 128 -2.47 9.56 -30.08
N ARG A 129 -2.42 10.67 -30.83
CA ARG A 129 -3.51 11.67 -30.84
C ARG A 129 -4.66 11.30 -31.79
N HIS A 130 -4.35 10.60 -32.87
CA HIS A 130 -5.29 10.35 -33.98
C HIS A 130 -5.61 8.88 -34.20
N SER A 131 -5.25 7.99 -33.26
CA SER A 131 -5.56 6.57 -33.37
C SER A 131 -6.99 6.27 -32.90
N CYS A 132 -7.66 5.35 -33.58
CA CYS A 132 -8.93 4.79 -33.12
C CYS A 132 -8.77 3.71 -32.03
N ALA A 133 -7.56 3.16 -31.89
CA ALA A 133 -7.26 2.06 -30.98
C ALA A 133 -6.91 2.52 -29.56
N PHE A 134 -6.31 3.70 -29.42
CA PHE A 134 -5.78 4.18 -28.14
C PHE A 134 -6.27 5.59 -27.80
N PRO A 135 -6.64 5.85 -26.53
CA PRO A 135 -6.97 7.20 -26.08
C PRO A 135 -5.75 8.15 -26.13
N PRO A 136 -5.96 9.44 -26.39
CA PRO A 136 -4.87 10.39 -26.64
C PRO A 136 -4.03 10.74 -25.41
N HIS A 137 -4.53 10.51 -24.20
CA HIS A 137 -3.81 10.77 -22.96
C HIS A 137 -2.93 9.59 -22.50
N VAL A 138 -3.08 8.41 -23.10
CA VAL A 138 -2.34 7.21 -22.69
C VAL A 138 -0.94 7.25 -23.27
N THR A 139 0.06 7.35 -22.40
CA THR A 139 1.48 7.29 -22.79
C THR A 139 1.96 5.84 -22.87
N PRO A 140 3.05 5.54 -23.61
CA PRO A 140 3.62 4.19 -23.68
C PRO A 140 3.95 3.58 -22.33
N LEU A 141 4.50 4.37 -21.40
CA LEU A 141 4.79 3.90 -20.04
C LEU A 141 3.51 3.61 -19.26
N MET A 142 2.49 4.46 -19.38
CA MET A 142 1.20 4.24 -18.73
C MET A 142 0.55 2.93 -19.20
N LEU A 143 0.57 2.68 -20.51
CA LEU A 143 0.06 1.43 -21.09
C LEU A 143 0.87 0.21 -20.64
N ALA A 144 2.20 0.30 -20.62
CA ALA A 144 3.06 -0.79 -20.14
C ALA A 144 2.76 -1.16 -18.68
N CYS A 145 2.53 -0.14 -17.84
CA CYS A 145 2.09 -0.32 -16.46
C CYS A 145 0.69 -0.94 -16.37
N MET A 146 -0.27 -0.50 -17.20
CA MET A 146 -1.62 -1.10 -17.25
C MET A 146 -1.58 -2.59 -17.67
N CYS A 147 -0.65 -2.97 -18.54
CA CYS A 147 -0.39 -4.37 -18.91
C CYS A 147 0.40 -5.15 -17.85
N ASN A 148 0.93 -4.48 -16.82
CA ASN A 148 1.75 -5.03 -15.74
C ASN A 148 2.96 -5.88 -16.23
N SER A 149 3.61 -5.43 -17.31
CA SER A 149 4.82 -6.08 -17.85
C SER A 149 6.08 -5.47 -17.24
N PHE A 150 6.79 -6.24 -16.40
CA PHE A 150 8.00 -5.77 -15.71
C PHE A 150 9.11 -5.39 -16.70
N ASP A 151 9.38 -6.26 -17.67
CA ASP A 151 10.45 -6.10 -18.65
C ASP A 151 10.31 -4.83 -19.50
N VAL A 152 9.08 -4.55 -19.97
CA VAL A 152 8.78 -3.37 -20.79
C VAL A 152 8.82 -2.10 -19.95
N VAL A 153 8.29 -2.15 -18.72
CA VAL A 153 8.32 -1.00 -17.81
C VAL A 153 9.76 -0.66 -17.43
N GLU A 154 10.61 -1.65 -17.13
CA GLU A 154 12.03 -1.43 -16.85
C GLU A 154 12.73 -0.76 -18.03
N PHE A 155 12.55 -1.29 -19.25
CA PHE A 155 13.13 -0.71 -20.46
C PHE A 155 12.71 0.75 -20.67
N LEU A 156 11.43 1.08 -20.52
CA LEU A 156 10.91 2.44 -20.69
C LEU A 156 11.40 3.38 -19.58
N LEU A 157 11.51 2.91 -18.34
CA LEU A 157 12.06 3.71 -17.23
C LEU A 157 13.56 4.00 -17.44
N LEU A 158 14.33 3.05 -17.96
CA LEU A 158 15.75 3.24 -18.31
C LEU A 158 15.94 4.29 -19.43
N ARG A 159 14.95 4.45 -20.32
CA ARG A 159 14.89 5.53 -21.32
C ARG A 159 14.30 6.85 -20.79
N HIS A 160 14.12 6.97 -19.48
CA HIS A 160 13.61 8.17 -18.80
C HIS A 160 12.15 8.55 -19.13
N HIS A 161 11.31 7.60 -19.54
CA HIS A 161 9.87 7.84 -19.58
C HIS A 161 9.37 8.09 -18.15
N ARG A 162 8.44 9.04 -17.98
CA ARG A 162 7.86 9.39 -16.68
C ARG A 162 6.35 9.56 -16.77
N ILE A 163 5.65 9.06 -15.76
CA ILE A 163 4.22 9.32 -15.58
C ILE A 163 4.07 10.61 -14.76
N ARG A 164 3.20 11.52 -15.21
CA ARG A 164 2.82 12.69 -14.41
C ARG A 164 1.80 12.26 -13.37
N LEU A 165 2.14 12.41 -12.09
CA LEU A 165 1.24 12.05 -11.00
C LEU A 165 0.05 13.01 -10.95
N PRO A 166 -1.19 12.50 -10.80
CA PRO A 166 -2.35 13.34 -10.67
C PRO A 166 -2.32 14.07 -9.32
N HIS A 167 -2.89 15.27 -9.28
CA HIS A 167 -3.14 15.92 -7.99
C HIS A 167 -4.26 15.17 -7.26
N ARG A 168 -4.20 15.17 -5.92
CA ARG A 168 -5.26 14.60 -5.08
C ARG A 168 -6.61 15.27 -5.43
N PRO A 169 -7.73 14.53 -5.47
CA PRO A 169 -9.04 15.11 -5.79
C PRO A 169 -9.44 16.30 -4.91
N ASP A 170 -8.98 16.35 -3.65
CA ASP A 170 -9.23 17.46 -2.71
C ASP A 170 -8.40 18.73 -3.00
N CYS A 171 -7.61 18.75 -4.09
CA CYS A 171 -6.69 19.85 -4.38
C CYS A 171 -7.41 21.04 -5.03
N CYS A 172 -7.35 22.20 -4.36
CA CYS A 172 -7.92 23.48 -4.83
C CYS A 172 -6.93 24.34 -5.63
N CYS A 173 -6.01 23.74 -6.39
CA CYS A 173 -5.02 24.50 -7.17
C CYS A 173 -5.66 25.17 -8.40
N GLU A 174 -5.11 26.28 -8.90
CA GLU A 174 -5.65 26.98 -10.09
C GLU A 174 -5.76 26.05 -11.32
N LYS A 175 -4.72 25.26 -11.60
CA LYS A 175 -4.72 24.24 -12.67
C LYS A 175 -5.84 23.21 -12.48
N CYS A 176 -6.11 22.85 -11.24
CA CYS A 176 -7.15 21.90 -10.85
C CYS A 176 -8.54 22.53 -11.00
N ALA A 177 -8.69 23.82 -10.72
CA ALA A 177 -9.95 24.53 -10.93
C ALA A 177 -10.28 24.60 -12.43
N ASP A 178 -9.30 24.94 -13.26
CA ASP A 178 -9.47 25.05 -14.72
C ASP A 178 -9.78 23.69 -15.39
N GLU A 179 -9.10 22.62 -14.97
CA GLU A 179 -9.31 21.29 -15.52
C GLU A 179 -10.61 20.61 -15.05
N SER A 180 -11.20 21.05 -13.92
CA SER A 180 -12.44 20.47 -13.38
C SER A 180 -13.65 20.61 -14.33
N VAL A 181 -13.60 21.60 -15.23
CA VAL A 181 -14.66 21.87 -16.23
C VAL A 181 -14.66 20.81 -17.35
N ARG A 182 -13.58 20.05 -17.53
CA ARG A 182 -13.47 19.04 -18.60
C ARG A 182 -13.94 17.67 -18.12
N SER A 183 -15.01 17.16 -18.75
CA SER A 183 -15.53 15.80 -18.52
C SER A 183 -14.49 14.69 -18.70
N SER A 184 -13.46 14.91 -19.53
CA SER A 184 -12.36 13.95 -19.75
C SER A 184 -11.41 13.80 -18.55
N ARG A 185 -11.40 14.73 -17.59
CA ARG A 185 -10.45 14.70 -16.45
C ARG A 185 -10.61 13.44 -15.60
N ALA A 186 -11.84 13.01 -15.34
CA ALA A 186 -12.10 11.84 -14.52
C ALA A 186 -11.50 10.57 -15.15
N VAL A 187 -11.65 10.41 -16.46
CA VAL A 187 -11.09 9.27 -17.22
C VAL A 187 -9.55 9.29 -17.21
N VAL A 188 -8.95 10.46 -17.48
CA VAL A 188 -7.48 10.60 -17.45
C VAL A 188 -6.93 10.30 -16.06
N THR A 189 -7.60 10.80 -15.02
CA THR A 189 -7.19 10.59 -13.62
C THR A 189 -7.27 9.11 -13.27
N LEU A 190 -8.40 8.45 -13.60
CA LEU A 190 -8.59 7.02 -13.37
C LEU A 190 -7.51 6.19 -14.07
N ASP A 191 -7.28 6.40 -15.37
CA ASP A 191 -6.27 5.62 -16.11
C ASP A 191 -4.85 5.84 -15.57
N THR A 192 -4.56 7.05 -15.09
CA THR A 192 -3.28 7.34 -14.41
C THR A 192 -3.18 6.56 -13.09
N TYR A 193 -4.25 6.50 -12.30
CA TYR A 193 -4.32 5.68 -11.08
C TYR A 193 -4.16 4.19 -11.38
N VAL A 194 -4.79 3.68 -12.45
CA VAL A 194 -4.61 2.29 -12.91
C VAL A 194 -3.13 2.02 -13.16
N ALA A 195 -2.44 2.87 -13.90
CA ALA A 195 -1.02 2.68 -14.22
C ALA A 195 -0.12 2.71 -12.98
N ILE A 196 -0.27 3.70 -12.09
CA ILE A 196 0.60 3.81 -10.90
C ILE A 196 0.30 2.75 -9.84
N SER A 197 -0.90 2.16 -9.85
CA SER A 197 -1.27 1.06 -8.96
C SER A 197 -0.74 -0.31 -9.41
N SER A 198 -0.13 -0.38 -10.59
CA SER A 198 0.46 -1.64 -11.09
C SER A 198 1.66 -2.09 -10.25
N ASP A 199 1.81 -3.40 -10.08
CA ASP A 199 2.93 -4.00 -9.36
C ASP A 199 4.26 -3.58 -10.00
N ALA A 200 4.35 -3.64 -11.34
CA ALA A 200 5.55 -3.27 -12.08
C ALA A 200 5.98 -1.81 -11.81
N PHE A 201 5.03 -0.87 -11.75
CA PHE A 201 5.33 0.52 -11.44
C PHE A 201 5.80 0.70 -9.99
N LEU A 202 5.08 0.10 -9.03
CA LEU A 202 5.44 0.21 -7.61
C LEU A 202 6.84 -0.35 -7.34
N TRP A 203 7.21 -1.48 -7.96
CA TRP A 203 8.52 -2.11 -7.76
C TRP A 203 9.68 -1.39 -8.46
N LEU A 204 9.50 -0.96 -9.71
CA LEU A 204 10.60 -0.45 -10.53
C LEU A 204 10.76 1.07 -10.47
N ALA A 205 9.65 1.81 -10.38
CA ALA A 205 9.68 3.28 -10.43
C ALA A 205 9.84 3.92 -9.04
N CYS A 206 9.39 3.24 -7.98
CA CYS A 206 9.44 3.80 -6.63
C CYS A 206 10.71 3.37 -5.89
N ARG A 207 11.34 4.32 -5.20
CA ARG A 207 12.47 4.03 -4.30
C ARG A 207 12.07 3.12 -3.13
N ASP A 208 10.84 3.29 -2.65
CA ASP A 208 10.27 2.52 -1.56
C ASP A 208 8.84 2.09 -1.94
N PRO A 209 8.67 0.84 -2.41
CA PRO A 209 7.39 0.35 -2.91
C PRO A 209 6.32 0.30 -1.82
N LEU A 210 6.70 -0.01 -0.57
CA LEU A 210 5.75 -0.17 0.52
C LEU A 210 5.19 1.18 0.96
N LEU A 211 6.07 2.19 1.12
CA LEU A 211 5.64 3.55 1.46
C LEU A 211 4.78 4.16 0.35
N ALA A 212 5.16 3.95 -0.91
CA ALA A 212 4.38 4.41 -2.06
C ALA A 212 3.00 3.76 -2.09
N ALA A 213 2.92 2.45 -1.86
CA ALA A 213 1.66 1.72 -1.80
C ALA A 213 0.73 2.23 -0.68
N PHE A 214 1.25 2.51 0.53
CA PHE A 214 0.43 3.06 1.62
C PHE A 214 -0.14 4.44 1.29
N LYS A 215 0.67 5.33 0.73
CA LYS A 215 0.18 6.66 0.32
C LYS A 215 -0.85 6.55 -0.80
N LEU A 216 -0.57 5.69 -1.78
CA LEU A 216 -1.48 5.45 -2.90
C LEU A 216 -2.82 4.87 -2.42
N ALA A 217 -2.82 3.95 -1.46
CA ALA A 217 -4.04 3.42 -0.86
C ALA A 217 -4.88 4.53 -0.20
N ALA A 218 -4.25 5.40 0.60
CA ALA A 218 -4.93 6.54 1.22
C ALA A 218 -5.46 7.56 0.19
N ASP A 219 -4.77 7.74 -0.94
CA ASP A 219 -5.24 8.59 -2.03
C ASP A 219 -6.43 7.97 -2.78
N LEU A 220 -6.41 6.65 -3.01
CA LEU A 220 -7.49 5.90 -3.64
C LEU A 220 -8.77 5.88 -2.79
N GLU A 221 -8.65 5.80 -1.47
CA GLU A 221 -9.80 5.91 -0.56
C GLU A 221 -10.52 7.27 -0.70
N VAL A 222 -9.76 8.36 -0.83
CA VAL A 222 -10.34 9.69 -1.08
C VAL A 222 -10.95 9.76 -2.48
N CYS A 223 -10.31 9.19 -3.49
CA CYS A 223 -10.90 9.11 -4.84
C CYS A 223 -12.24 8.37 -4.83
N CYS A 224 -12.38 7.30 -4.02
CA CYS A 224 -13.64 6.58 -3.86
C CYS A 224 -14.75 7.41 -3.18
N GLN A 225 -14.39 8.43 -2.40
CA GLN A 225 -15.34 9.32 -1.72
C GLN A 225 -15.78 10.48 -2.60
N VAL A 226 -14.85 11.04 -3.39
CA VAL A 226 -15.11 12.20 -4.25
C VAL A 226 -15.76 11.81 -5.58
N ASP A 227 -15.31 10.72 -6.20
CA ASP A 227 -15.77 10.28 -7.52
C ASP A 227 -16.67 9.04 -7.42
N GLU A 228 -17.96 9.28 -7.16
CA GLU A 228 -18.95 8.20 -7.01
C GLU A 228 -19.15 7.38 -8.29
N GLY A 229 -18.93 7.98 -9.47
CA GLY A 229 -19.15 7.33 -10.77
C GLY A 229 -18.17 6.18 -11.03
N TYR A 230 -16.92 6.33 -10.59
CA TYR A 230 -15.86 5.33 -10.77
C TYR A 230 -15.43 4.64 -9.47
N LYS A 231 -16.23 4.78 -8.40
CA LYS A 231 -15.93 4.21 -7.07
C LYS A 231 -15.57 2.73 -7.10
N SER A 232 -16.28 1.92 -7.89
CA SER A 232 -16.01 0.48 -8.00
C SER A 232 -14.64 0.18 -8.62
N ALA A 233 -14.21 0.98 -9.59
CA ALA A 233 -12.90 0.85 -10.23
C ALA A 233 -11.78 1.25 -9.24
N TYR A 234 -11.91 2.39 -8.57
CA TYR A 234 -10.93 2.81 -7.55
C TYR A 234 -10.82 1.80 -6.40
N TRP A 235 -11.93 1.22 -5.96
CA TRP A 235 -11.91 0.18 -4.94
C TRP A 235 -11.17 -1.08 -5.39
N GLN A 236 -11.33 -1.50 -6.65
CA GLN A 236 -10.56 -2.62 -7.21
C GLN A 236 -9.05 -2.31 -7.25
N LEU A 237 -8.67 -1.08 -7.61
CA LEU A 237 -7.27 -0.65 -7.57
C LEU A 237 -6.72 -0.66 -6.14
N HIS A 238 -7.51 -0.18 -5.18
CA HIS A 238 -7.14 -0.19 -3.77
C HIS A 238 -6.87 -1.62 -3.28
N GLU A 239 -7.76 -2.57 -3.57
CA GLU A 239 -7.56 -3.99 -3.23
C GLU A 239 -6.34 -4.62 -3.93
N ASN A 240 -6.04 -4.21 -5.17
CA ASN A 240 -4.82 -4.67 -5.85
C ASN A 240 -3.56 -4.17 -5.13
N VAL A 241 -3.49 -2.87 -4.80
CA VAL A 241 -2.34 -2.28 -4.06
C VAL A 241 -2.18 -2.95 -2.68
N MET A 242 -3.30 -3.20 -1.99
CA MET A 242 -3.33 -3.97 -0.75
C MET A 242 -2.70 -5.35 -0.94
N ALA A 243 -3.12 -6.10 -1.97
CA ALA A 243 -2.55 -7.42 -2.28
C ALA A 243 -1.05 -7.34 -2.62
N THR A 244 -0.59 -6.30 -3.32
CA THR A 244 0.84 -6.07 -3.59
C THR A 244 1.64 -5.93 -2.31
N THR A 245 1.14 -5.15 -1.33
CA THR A 245 1.83 -5.00 -0.04
C THR A 245 1.93 -6.29 0.75
N VAL A 246 0.91 -7.14 0.67
CA VAL A 246 0.92 -8.49 1.29
C VAL A 246 2.01 -9.34 0.62
N ARG A 247 2.08 -9.37 -0.71
CA ARG A 247 3.12 -10.11 -1.45
C ARG A 247 4.54 -9.66 -1.09
N ILE A 248 4.76 -8.35 -0.89
CA ILE A 248 6.06 -7.81 -0.46
C ILE A 248 6.49 -8.44 0.87
N VAL A 249 5.58 -8.54 1.83
CA VAL A 249 5.87 -9.05 3.19
C VAL A 249 5.95 -10.56 3.26
N GLU A 250 5.17 -11.26 2.43
CA GLU A 250 5.24 -12.72 2.32
C GLU A 250 6.59 -13.19 1.75
N GLN A 251 7.26 -12.35 0.96
CA GLN A 251 8.59 -12.64 0.43
C GLN A 251 9.71 -12.47 1.46
N CYS A 252 9.46 -11.92 2.66
CA CYS A 252 10.43 -11.86 3.74
C CYS A 252 10.58 -13.22 4.42
N TRP A 253 11.76 -13.85 4.30
CA TRP A 253 12.01 -15.18 4.87
C TRP A 253 12.37 -15.11 6.35
N HIS A 254 13.04 -14.05 6.78
CA HIS A 254 13.44 -13.86 8.17
C HIS A 254 12.61 -12.78 8.86
N MET A 255 12.36 -12.97 10.15
CA MET A 255 11.71 -11.95 10.98
C MET A 255 12.55 -10.68 11.12
N GLU A 256 13.86 -10.77 10.89
CA GLU A 256 14.76 -9.61 10.84
C GLU A 256 14.42 -8.70 9.65
N ASP A 257 14.18 -9.28 8.46
CA ASP A 257 13.79 -8.53 7.26
C ASP A 257 12.47 -7.78 7.49
N VAL A 258 11.50 -8.44 8.10
CA VAL A 258 10.20 -7.84 8.45
C VAL A 258 10.38 -6.69 9.43
N LYS A 259 11.24 -6.85 10.45
CA LYS A 259 11.52 -5.79 11.42
C LYS A 259 12.22 -4.60 10.74
N ILE A 260 13.18 -4.85 9.86
CA ILE A 260 13.87 -3.80 9.10
C ILE A 260 12.84 -3.03 8.27
N LEU A 261 12.02 -3.73 7.49
CA LEU A 261 10.95 -3.16 6.68
C LEU A 261 10.01 -2.26 7.51
N LEU A 262 9.56 -2.74 8.67
CA LEU A 262 8.64 -2.00 9.55
C LEU A 262 9.31 -0.84 10.32
N SER A 263 10.63 -0.89 10.53
CA SER A 263 11.41 0.09 11.29
C SER A 263 11.80 1.33 10.50
N GLN A 264 11.70 1.29 9.17
CA GLN A 264 12.08 2.38 8.29
C GLN A 264 11.24 3.64 8.56
N LYS A 265 11.91 4.80 8.65
CA LYS A 265 11.33 6.07 9.13
C LYS A 265 10.90 7.05 8.03
N ASP A 266 11.05 6.66 6.77
CA ASP A 266 10.77 7.52 5.64
C ASP A 266 9.28 7.90 5.57
N GLY A 267 8.99 9.20 5.42
CA GLY A 267 7.62 9.71 5.27
C GLY A 267 6.79 9.77 6.56
N ILE A 268 7.39 9.55 7.73
CA ILE A 268 6.71 9.50 9.03
C ILE A 268 6.86 10.85 9.78
N SER A 269 5.84 11.19 10.57
CA SER A 269 5.83 12.37 11.43
C SER A 269 6.93 12.31 12.52
N LEU A 270 7.41 13.48 12.99
CA LEU A 270 8.44 13.51 14.03
C LEU A 270 7.98 12.86 15.35
N SER A 271 6.68 12.89 15.66
CA SER A 271 6.12 12.26 16.86
C SER A 271 6.18 10.74 16.81
N ASP A 272 5.91 10.14 15.64
CA ASP A 272 5.83 8.69 15.48
C ASP A 272 7.21 8.06 15.23
N SER A 273 8.22 8.88 14.98
CA SER A 273 9.61 8.43 14.76
C SER A 273 10.25 7.76 15.99
N LYS A 274 9.64 7.91 17.18
CA LYS A 274 10.03 7.26 18.44
C LYS A 274 9.46 5.85 18.59
N LEU A 275 8.49 5.47 17.76
CA LEU A 275 7.93 4.12 17.78
C LEU A 275 8.96 3.11 17.23
N GLN A 276 8.91 1.88 17.75
CA GLN A 276 9.77 0.81 17.28
C GLN A 276 9.47 0.43 15.81
N PHE A 277 8.17 0.37 15.44
CA PHE A 277 7.70 0.10 14.08
C PHE A 277 6.75 1.20 13.62
N PRO A 278 7.27 2.33 13.12
CA PRO A 278 6.45 3.47 12.71
C PRO A 278 5.60 3.17 11.46
N ARG A 279 6.06 2.29 10.55
CA ARG A 279 5.27 1.90 9.38
C ARG A 279 3.98 1.17 9.73
N LEU A 280 3.96 0.46 10.85
CA LEU A 280 2.75 -0.20 11.32
C LEU A 280 1.67 0.81 11.69
N ARG A 281 2.09 1.95 12.27
CA ARG A 281 1.18 3.05 12.56
C ARG A 281 0.65 3.67 11.26
N MET A 282 1.54 3.94 10.31
CA MET A 282 1.14 4.46 9.00
C MET A 282 0.17 3.52 8.27
N ALA A 283 0.42 2.21 8.29
CA ALA A 283 -0.48 1.21 7.70
C ALA A 283 -1.87 1.20 8.36
N LEU A 284 -1.93 1.46 9.67
CA LEU A 284 -3.20 1.62 10.39
C LEU A 284 -3.95 2.90 9.97
N ASP A 285 -3.21 4.00 9.82
CA ASP A 285 -3.75 5.30 9.41
C ASP A 285 -4.25 5.27 7.95
N CYS A 286 -3.59 4.48 7.08
CA CYS A 286 -4.02 4.21 5.70
C CYS A 286 -5.00 3.03 5.58
N HIS A 287 -5.54 2.54 6.70
CA HIS A 287 -6.54 1.45 6.73
C HIS A 287 -6.15 0.15 5.99
N MET A 288 -4.86 -0.20 5.97
CA MET A 288 -4.31 -1.37 5.30
C MET A 288 -4.59 -2.69 6.07
N ARG A 289 -5.85 -3.10 6.18
CA ARG A 289 -6.30 -4.21 7.04
C ARG A 289 -5.71 -5.58 6.68
N THR A 290 -5.65 -5.93 5.40
CA THR A 290 -5.13 -7.24 4.93
C THR A 290 -3.63 -7.36 5.18
N PHE A 291 -2.87 -6.30 4.91
CA PHE A 291 -1.46 -6.19 5.27
C PHE A 291 -1.26 -6.38 6.77
N LEU A 292 -2.00 -5.65 7.61
CA LEU A 292 -1.89 -5.79 9.06
C LEU A 292 -2.21 -7.21 9.53
N ALA A 293 -3.13 -7.91 8.87
CA ALA A 293 -3.55 -9.26 9.22
C ALA A 293 -2.54 -10.38 8.84
N THR A 294 -1.50 -10.08 8.05
CA THR A 294 -0.50 -11.06 7.65
C THR A 294 0.24 -11.66 8.86
N MET A 295 0.51 -12.97 8.83
CA MET A 295 1.14 -13.71 9.95
C MET A 295 2.50 -13.15 10.36
N ASN A 296 3.32 -12.73 9.40
CA ASN A 296 4.63 -12.13 9.65
C ASN A 296 4.51 -10.81 10.45
N ILE A 297 3.56 -9.95 10.08
CA ILE A 297 3.30 -8.68 10.76
C ILE A 297 2.67 -8.91 12.13
N GLN A 298 1.73 -9.84 12.24
CA GLN A 298 1.15 -10.22 13.53
C GLN A 298 2.20 -10.80 14.48
N SER A 299 3.18 -11.54 13.97
CA SER A 299 4.32 -12.04 14.75
C SER A 299 5.24 -10.90 15.20
N ALA A 300 5.50 -9.92 14.33
CA ALA A 300 6.26 -8.71 14.69
C ALA A 300 5.50 -7.87 15.75
N LEU A 301 4.20 -7.68 15.59
CA LEU A 301 3.35 -6.99 16.55
C LEU A 301 3.29 -7.74 17.89
N ARG A 302 3.22 -9.07 17.87
CA ARG A 302 3.32 -9.91 19.07
C ARG A 302 4.66 -9.69 19.78
N SER A 303 5.76 -9.53 19.05
CA SER A 303 7.06 -9.25 19.66
C SER A 303 7.08 -7.90 20.41
N ILE A 304 6.42 -6.85 19.89
CA ILE A 304 6.22 -5.59 20.63
C ILE A 304 5.30 -5.80 21.83
N TRP A 305 4.21 -6.54 21.63
CA TRP A 305 3.19 -6.77 22.65
C TRP A 305 3.76 -7.46 23.90
N HIS A 306 4.62 -8.45 23.68
CA HIS A 306 5.29 -9.17 24.75
C HIS A 306 6.51 -8.42 25.28
N SER A 307 7.29 -7.73 24.43
CA SER A 307 8.55 -7.05 24.82
C SER A 307 9.41 -7.97 25.70
N ASP A 308 9.49 -7.70 27.02
CA ASP A 308 10.31 -8.45 27.97
C ASP A 308 9.64 -9.75 28.47
N TRP A 309 8.39 -9.99 28.08
CA TRP A 309 7.57 -11.15 28.50
C TRP A 309 7.48 -12.19 27.38
N THR A 310 8.61 -12.56 26.80
CA THR A 310 8.69 -13.57 25.72
C THR A 310 8.19 -14.95 26.14
N ASP A 311 8.38 -15.32 27.42
CA ASP A 311 7.95 -16.62 27.95
C ASP A 311 6.45 -16.71 28.25
N TYR A 312 5.70 -15.61 28.12
CA TYR A 312 4.29 -15.58 28.51
C TYR A 312 3.47 -16.48 27.59
N GLY A 313 2.80 -17.47 28.19
CA GLY A 313 2.10 -18.57 27.52
C GLY A 313 2.77 -19.93 27.68
N ASN A 314 4.05 -19.98 28.08
CA ASN A 314 4.79 -21.24 28.24
C ASN A 314 4.59 -21.87 29.62
N TYR A 315 4.38 -21.06 30.65
CA TYR A 315 4.34 -21.52 32.05
C TYR A 315 3.11 -20.96 32.77
N ALA A 316 2.02 -21.74 32.79
CA ALA A 316 0.73 -21.31 33.35
C ALA A 316 0.85 -20.76 34.79
N LEU A 317 1.60 -21.42 35.68
CA LEU A 317 1.77 -20.96 37.07
C LEU A 317 2.53 -19.63 37.19
N LYS A 318 3.56 -19.43 36.35
CA LYS A 318 4.33 -18.17 36.31
C LYS A 318 3.46 -17.04 35.80
N ASP A 319 2.63 -17.30 34.82
CA ASP A 319 1.75 -16.32 34.21
C ASP A 319 0.57 -15.96 35.10
N THR A 320 -0.07 -16.94 35.78
CA THR A 320 -1.10 -16.67 36.79
C THR A 320 -0.53 -15.85 37.94
N TRP A 321 0.68 -16.17 38.41
CA TRP A 321 1.36 -15.38 39.42
C TRP A 321 1.59 -13.93 38.95
N ARG A 322 2.08 -13.72 37.73
CA ARG A 322 2.26 -12.39 37.13
C ARG A 322 0.95 -11.61 37.05
N VAL A 323 -0.13 -12.25 36.59
CA VAL A 323 -1.47 -11.63 36.48
C VAL A 323 -1.98 -11.24 37.87
N LEU A 324 -1.86 -12.14 38.85
CA LEU A 324 -2.26 -11.88 40.24
C LEU A 324 -1.48 -10.69 40.82
N GLN A 325 -0.17 -10.65 40.56
CA GLN A 325 0.71 -9.55 40.98
C GLN A 325 0.29 -8.20 40.39
N HIS A 326 -0.04 -8.17 39.10
CA HIS A 326 -0.47 -6.94 38.42
C HIS A 326 -1.92 -6.55 38.71
N SER A 327 -2.74 -7.49 39.17
CA SER A 327 -4.14 -7.24 39.51
C SER A 327 -4.29 -6.80 40.97
N LEU A 328 -3.76 -7.57 41.93
CA LEU A 328 -3.92 -7.31 43.36
C LEU A 328 -2.95 -6.26 43.91
N LEU A 329 -1.70 -6.24 43.44
CA LEU A 329 -0.70 -5.27 43.91
C LEU A 329 -0.66 -3.99 43.07
N LEU A 330 -1.62 -3.80 42.16
CA LEU A 330 -1.76 -2.58 41.38
C LEU A 330 -1.73 -1.28 42.20
N PRO A 331 -2.50 -1.12 43.30
CA PRO A 331 -2.55 0.14 44.05
C PRO A 331 -1.21 0.51 44.70
N ILE A 332 -0.35 -0.48 44.99
CA ILE A 332 0.99 -0.27 45.54
C ILE A 332 2.01 -0.05 44.42
N ARG A 333 1.91 -0.82 43.34
CA ARG A 333 2.90 -0.85 42.26
C ARG A 333 2.83 0.34 41.31
N ALA A 334 1.63 0.81 41.00
CA ALA A 334 1.44 1.97 40.14
C ALA A 334 2.14 3.25 40.69
N PRO A 335 1.95 3.66 41.96
CA PRO A 335 2.63 4.85 42.48
C PRO A 335 4.16 4.67 42.57
N ILE A 336 4.64 3.47 42.90
CA ILE A 336 6.09 3.17 42.91
C ILE A 336 6.68 3.34 41.51
N HIS A 337 5.99 2.85 40.46
CA HIS A 337 6.44 3.04 39.08
C HIS A 337 6.48 4.51 38.66
N THR A 338 5.46 5.30 39.03
CA THR A 338 5.42 6.74 38.71
C THR A 338 6.51 7.53 39.44
N LEU A 339 6.78 7.22 40.72
CA LEU A 339 7.82 7.89 41.50
C LEU A 339 9.23 7.50 41.04
N SER A 340 9.41 6.24 40.62
CA SER A 340 10.70 5.72 40.17
C SER A 340 11.02 6.01 38.70
N ALA A 341 10.14 6.70 37.96
CA ALA A 341 10.26 6.94 36.51
C ALA A 341 10.58 5.66 35.70
N GLY A 342 10.08 4.50 36.13
CA GLY A 342 10.28 3.21 35.45
C GLY A 342 11.57 2.45 35.79
N ALA A 343 12.42 2.93 36.70
CA ALA A 343 13.67 2.24 37.06
C ALA A 343 13.45 0.95 37.88
N LEU A 344 12.58 0.98 38.89
CA LEU A 344 12.37 -0.14 39.82
C LEU A 344 11.44 -1.24 39.26
N MET A 345 10.47 -0.85 38.44
CA MET A 345 9.39 -1.74 37.97
C MET A 345 9.35 -1.80 36.44
N ARG A 346 10.42 -2.35 35.83
CA ARG A 346 10.53 -2.55 34.37
C ARG A 346 9.36 -3.33 33.77
N SER A 347 8.67 -4.14 34.57
CA SER A 347 7.49 -4.88 34.11
C SER A 347 6.36 -4.00 33.58
N PHE A 348 6.23 -2.73 34.00
CA PHE A 348 5.24 -1.81 33.41
C PHE A 348 5.70 -1.20 32.09
N ASN A 349 6.92 -1.47 31.61
CA ASN A 349 7.33 -1.07 30.26
C ASN A 349 6.70 -1.95 29.19
N THR A 350 6.28 -3.17 29.52
CA THR A 350 5.61 -4.07 28.58
C THR A 350 4.13 -3.68 28.40
N PRO A 351 3.64 -3.59 27.15
CA PRO A 351 2.26 -3.16 26.89
C PRO A 351 1.23 -4.19 27.37
N LEU A 352 1.54 -5.48 27.30
CA LEU A 352 0.69 -6.55 27.85
C LEU A 352 0.43 -6.36 29.35
N ALA A 353 1.46 -6.07 30.16
CA ALA A 353 1.29 -5.86 31.59
C ALA A 353 0.44 -4.61 31.90
N ARG A 354 0.64 -3.52 31.13
CA ARG A 354 -0.21 -2.31 31.23
C ARG A 354 -1.67 -2.63 30.89
N PHE A 355 -1.91 -3.46 29.89
CA PHE A 355 -3.25 -3.87 29.49
C PHE A 355 -3.94 -4.70 30.59
N ILE A 356 -3.26 -5.73 31.11
CA ILE A 356 -3.78 -6.55 32.22
C ILE A 356 -4.12 -5.68 33.44
N SER A 357 -3.24 -4.74 33.78
CA SER A 357 -3.45 -3.81 34.91
C SER A 357 -4.68 -2.92 34.70
N ARG A 358 -4.87 -2.38 33.48
CA ARG A 358 -6.04 -1.56 33.14
C ARG A 358 -7.33 -2.38 33.18
N LEU A 359 -7.30 -3.60 32.65
CA LEU A 359 -8.44 -4.52 32.68
C LEU A 359 -8.80 -4.89 34.13
N ALA A 360 -7.81 -5.24 34.95
CA ALA A 360 -8.02 -5.55 36.36
C ALA A 360 -8.63 -4.35 37.13
N SER A 361 -8.14 -3.14 36.88
CA SER A 361 -8.70 -1.92 37.50
C SER A 361 -10.16 -1.68 37.08
N TYR A 362 -10.50 -1.93 35.81
CA TYR A 362 -11.87 -1.79 35.32
C TYR A 362 -12.80 -2.86 35.92
N LEU A 363 -12.34 -4.12 36.00
CA LEU A 363 -13.09 -5.20 36.64
C LEU A 363 -13.30 -4.94 38.14
N PHE A 364 -12.28 -4.45 38.85
CA PHE A 364 -12.41 -4.08 40.25
C PHE A 364 -13.42 -2.95 40.45
N PHE A 365 -13.41 -1.93 39.58
CA PHE A 365 -14.43 -0.87 39.59
C PHE A 365 -15.85 -1.44 39.41
N LEU A 366 -16.06 -2.36 38.47
CA LEU A 366 -17.36 -3.02 38.28
C LEU A 366 -17.78 -3.86 39.50
N ILE A 367 -16.83 -4.57 40.14
CA ILE A 367 -17.09 -5.34 41.36
C ILE A 367 -17.51 -4.40 42.50
N VAL A 368 -16.82 -3.27 42.70
CA VAL A 368 -17.19 -2.27 43.71
C VAL A 368 -18.60 -1.73 43.47
N LEU A 369 -18.95 -1.39 42.23
CA LEU A 369 -20.31 -0.95 41.88
C LEU A 369 -21.37 -2.02 42.17
N LEU A 370 -21.05 -3.28 41.86
CA LEU A 370 -21.95 -4.40 42.12
C LEU A 370 -22.14 -4.63 43.64
N VAL A 371 -21.06 -4.55 44.42
CA VAL A 371 -21.10 -4.65 45.89
C VAL A 371 -21.96 -3.52 46.49
N LEU A 372 -21.72 -2.27 46.08
CA LEU A 372 -22.53 -1.12 46.51
C LEU A 372 -24.02 -1.34 46.17
N ARG A 373 -24.32 -1.85 44.97
CA ARG A 373 -25.70 -2.12 44.56
C ARG A 373 -26.34 -3.27 45.36
N LEU A 374 -25.59 -4.32 45.68
CA LEU A 374 -26.07 -5.46 46.47
C LEU A 374 -26.34 -5.04 47.92
N TRP A 375 -25.45 -4.25 48.53
CA TRP A 375 -25.64 -3.71 49.87
C TRP A 375 -26.85 -2.78 49.93
N ALA A 376 -27.03 -1.91 48.92
CA ALA A 376 -28.21 -1.06 48.81
C ALA A 376 -29.53 -1.83 48.67
N ARG A 377 -29.50 -3.06 48.10
CA ARG A 377 -30.69 -3.91 47.93
C ARG A 377 -31.00 -4.78 49.15
N GLY A 378 -29.97 -5.23 49.87
CA GLY A 378 -30.13 -6.10 51.05
C GLY A 378 -30.48 -5.35 52.34
N GLY A 379 -30.35 -4.02 52.37
CA GLY A 379 -30.76 -3.20 53.49
C GLY A 379 -32.22 -2.76 53.39
N ASP A 380 -33.07 -3.24 54.30
CA ASP A 380 -34.40 -2.66 54.61
C ASP A 380 -34.25 -1.23 55.21
N ARG A 381 -33.75 -0.28 54.42
CA ARG A 381 -33.56 1.12 54.81
C ARG A 381 -33.98 2.11 53.72
N ALA A 382 -35.08 1.82 53.02
CA ALA A 382 -35.73 2.79 52.15
C ALA A 382 -36.19 4.07 52.90
N SER A 383 -36.23 4.07 54.24
CA SER A 383 -36.67 5.20 55.07
C SER A 383 -35.58 6.02 55.76
N ASN A 384 -34.31 5.58 55.81
CA ASN A 384 -33.24 6.29 56.51
C ASN A 384 -32.14 6.76 55.53
N ARG A 385 -32.44 7.83 54.78
CA ARG A 385 -31.46 8.63 54.01
C ARG A 385 -30.57 9.52 54.88
N THR A 386 -30.26 9.09 56.10
CA THR A 386 -29.28 9.76 56.95
C THR A 386 -27.94 9.07 56.80
N ILE A 387 -26.91 9.89 56.53
CA ILE A 387 -25.48 9.60 56.38
C ILE A 387 -24.95 8.92 57.66
N LYS A 388 -25.34 7.68 57.90
CA LYS A 388 -24.68 6.72 58.79
C LYS A 388 -24.33 5.50 57.94
N GLY A 389 -23.67 5.77 56.82
CA GLY A 389 -22.95 4.73 56.09
C GLY A 389 -21.81 4.26 56.98
N GLU A 390 -21.62 2.96 57.05
CA GLU A 390 -20.42 2.37 57.65
C GLU A 390 -19.19 2.99 56.95
N ASN A 391 -18.08 3.23 57.66
CA ASN A 391 -16.89 3.91 57.09
C ASN A 391 -16.43 3.29 55.76
N VAL A 392 -16.72 2.00 55.55
CA VAL A 392 -16.43 1.23 54.34
C VAL A 392 -17.29 1.67 53.15
N GLU A 393 -18.58 1.96 53.34
CA GLU A 393 -19.49 2.40 52.27
C GLU A 393 -19.06 3.75 51.71
N VAL A 394 -18.76 4.71 52.59
CA VAL A 394 -18.26 6.04 52.22
C VAL A 394 -16.90 5.94 51.50
N ALA A 395 -16.03 5.03 51.93
CA ALA A 395 -14.73 4.81 51.28
C ALA A 395 -14.88 4.24 49.86
N LEU A 396 -15.81 3.30 49.65
CA LEU A 396 -16.10 2.72 48.34
C LEU A 396 -16.76 3.74 47.40
N GLU A 397 -17.68 4.56 47.90
CA GLU A 397 -18.24 5.68 47.14
C GLU A 397 -17.16 6.69 46.72
N CYS A 398 -16.27 7.08 47.65
CA CYS A 398 -15.15 7.96 47.34
C CYS A 398 -14.22 7.36 46.27
N TYR A 399 -13.94 6.06 46.34
CA TYR A 399 -13.16 5.36 45.31
C TYR A 399 -13.82 5.46 43.93
N VAL A 400 -15.14 5.26 43.85
CA VAL A 400 -15.90 5.37 42.59
C VAL A 400 -15.77 6.77 41.99
N TYR A 401 -15.91 7.83 42.80
CA TYR A 401 -15.75 9.20 42.31
C TYR A 401 -14.34 9.48 41.78
N VAL A 402 -13.29 9.04 42.51
CA VAL A 402 -11.90 9.19 42.07
C VAL A 402 -11.64 8.43 40.76
N TYR A 403 -12.20 7.22 40.62
CA TYR A 403 -12.06 6.43 39.40
C TYR A 403 -12.73 7.12 38.20
N VAL A 404 -13.97 7.61 38.38
CA VAL A 404 -14.71 8.34 37.33
C VAL A 404 -13.97 9.61 36.92
N PHE A 405 -13.44 10.36 37.88
CA PHE A 405 -12.61 11.54 37.58
C PHE A 405 -11.35 11.18 36.77
N GLY A 406 -10.66 10.10 37.15
CA GLY A 406 -9.50 9.59 36.40
C GLY A 406 -9.85 9.16 34.97
N ALA A 407 -11.00 8.50 34.79
CA ALA A 407 -11.51 8.13 33.47
C ALA A 407 -11.81 9.37 32.61
N ALA A 408 -12.52 10.36 33.18
CA ALA A 408 -12.82 11.62 32.50
C ALA A 408 -11.53 12.37 32.08
N MET A 409 -10.54 12.46 32.96
CA MET A 409 -9.26 13.07 32.66
C MET A 409 -8.52 12.34 31.52
N LYS A 410 -8.56 11.01 31.50
CA LYS A 410 -7.98 10.23 30.41
C LYS A 410 -8.67 10.52 29.07
N HIS A 411 -10.00 10.53 29.05
CA HIS A 411 -10.76 10.89 27.85
C HIS A 411 -10.43 12.29 27.35
N TYR A 412 -10.28 13.26 28.28
CA TYR A 412 -9.86 14.62 27.96
C TYR A 412 -8.46 14.67 27.34
N ILE A 413 -7.48 13.95 27.89
CA ILE A 413 -6.12 13.87 27.33
C ILE A 413 -6.14 13.24 25.93
N ASP A 414 -6.90 12.16 25.73
CA ASP A 414 -7.00 11.49 24.43
C ASP A 414 -7.66 12.39 23.37
N LEU A 415 -8.66 13.19 23.76
CA LEU A 415 -9.29 14.22 22.92
C LEU A 415 -8.29 15.33 22.55
N CYS A 416 -7.51 15.83 23.52
CA CYS A 416 -6.49 16.84 23.26
C CYS A 416 -5.40 16.35 22.29
N LYS A 417 -5.07 15.05 22.32
CA LYS A 417 -4.03 14.48 21.46
C LYS A 417 -4.48 14.21 20.02
N HIS A 418 -5.72 13.77 19.82
CA HIS A 418 -6.20 13.35 18.49
C HIS A 418 -7.12 14.39 17.83
N GLY A 419 -7.57 15.40 18.57
CA GLY A 419 -8.56 16.36 18.12
C GLY A 419 -9.98 15.78 18.08
N LEU A 420 -10.98 16.66 17.94
CA LEU A 420 -12.39 16.28 17.89
C LEU A 420 -12.70 15.37 16.68
N SER A 421 -12.21 15.75 15.49
CA SER A 421 -12.52 15.05 14.24
C SER A 421 -12.05 13.60 14.19
N SER A 422 -10.96 13.26 14.88
CA SER A 422 -10.51 11.87 14.99
C SER A 422 -11.26 11.09 16.07
N SER A 423 -11.79 11.75 17.11
CA SER A 423 -12.53 11.08 18.18
C SER A 423 -13.88 10.58 17.68
N ASP A 424 -14.52 11.35 16.80
CA ASP A 424 -15.83 11.05 16.24
C ASP A 424 -15.84 9.81 15.33
N ARG A 425 -14.67 9.40 14.82
CA ARG A 425 -14.53 8.20 13.98
C ARG A 425 -14.79 6.88 14.70
N SER A 426 -14.71 6.85 16.03
CA SER A 426 -14.85 5.61 16.82
C SER A 426 -16.13 5.64 17.66
N TRP A 427 -17.11 4.82 17.29
CA TRP A 427 -18.40 4.72 17.99
C TRP A 427 -18.30 4.43 19.49
N TRP A 428 -17.34 3.63 19.95
CA TRP A 428 -17.14 3.32 21.38
C TRP A 428 -16.52 4.46 22.21
N ARG A 429 -16.14 5.58 21.60
CA ARG A 429 -15.68 6.78 22.31
C ARG A 429 -16.83 7.73 22.68
N TRP A 430 -17.97 7.57 22.00
CA TRP A 430 -19.27 8.16 22.36
C TRP A 430 -19.93 7.28 23.41
#